data_AF-A0A5C3KAN5-F1
#
_entry.id   AF-A0A5C3KAN5-F1
#
_cell.length_a   1.000
_cell.length_b   1.000
_cell.length_c   1.000
_cell.angle_alpha   90.00
_cell.angle_beta   90.00
_cell.angle_gamma   90.00
#
_symmetry.space_group_name_H-M   'P 1'
#
loop_
_entity.id
_entity.type
_entity.pdbx_description
1 polymer ?
#
loop_
_entity_poly.entity_id
_entity_poly.type
_entity_poly.pdbx_seq_one_letter_code
_entity_poly.pdbx_strand_id
1 'polypeptide(L)'
;SLNDSPLELLCDVYTCWSSMLLMIERFVKLKEMISKYNDLAKYKLTNNEWKCLNDYISILQVPHTCQQKLSGERTPTLHQALPLFYQMILWWKQYKHTFPDL
;
A
#
# COMPACT_ATOMS: atom_id res chain seq x y z
N SER A 1 4.50 -42.33 -7.94
CA SER A 1 4.15 -41.31 -8.93
C SER A 1 3.73 -40.08 -8.16
N LEU A 2 4.53 -39.01 -8.18
CA LEU A 2 4.26 -37.79 -7.42
C LEU A 2 3.03 -37.09 -8.02
N ASN A 3 2.08 -36.70 -7.16
CA ASN A 3 0.97 -35.84 -7.51
C ASN A 3 1.52 -34.43 -7.81
N ASP A 4 1.75 -34.12 -9.08
CA ASP A 4 2.01 -32.75 -9.56
C ASP A 4 0.68 -31.98 -9.64
N SER A 5 0.09 -31.68 -8.48
CA SER A 5 -0.84 -30.55 -8.42
C SER A 5 -0.01 -29.28 -8.57
N PRO A 6 -0.30 -28.37 -9.51
CA PRO A 6 0.41 -27.10 -9.59
C PRO A 6 0.27 -26.40 -8.23
N LEU A 7 1.42 -26.07 -7.61
CA LEU A 7 1.48 -25.26 -6.40
C LEU A 7 0.92 -23.88 -6.74
N GLU A 8 -0.39 -23.71 -6.55
CA GLU A 8 -1.02 -22.40 -6.58
C GLU A 8 -0.38 -21.57 -5.46
N LEU A 9 0.16 -20.40 -5.82
CA LEU A 9 0.73 -19.47 -4.87
C LEU A 9 -0.42 -18.98 -3.97
N LEU A 10 -0.52 -19.53 -2.75
CA LEU A 10 -1.41 -19.00 -1.72
C LEU A 10 -0.93 -17.59 -1.36
N CYS A 11 -1.49 -16.58 -2.03
CA CYS A 11 -1.38 -15.19 -1.62
C CYS A 11 -2.24 -14.98 -0.37
N ASP A 12 -1.80 -15.54 0.74
CA ASP A 12 -2.60 -15.65 1.97
C ASP A 12 -2.70 -14.33 2.76
N VAL A 13 -2.35 -13.19 2.16
CA VAL A 13 -2.69 -11.88 2.71
C VAL A 13 -2.92 -10.88 1.58
N TYR A 14 -4.09 -10.95 0.93
CA TYR A 14 -4.56 -9.91 -0.01
C TYR A 14 -4.74 -8.52 0.66
N THR A 15 -4.57 -8.41 1.98
CA THR A 15 -5.30 -7.43 2.78
C THR A 15 -4.47 -6.46 3.62
N CYS A 16 -3.21 -6.70 4.00
CA CYS A 16 -2.54 -5.75 4.92
C CYS A 16 -2.26 -4.39 4.27
N TRP A 17 -1.48 -4.33 3.19
CA TRP A 17 -1.10 -3.03 2.60
C TRP A 17 -2.27 -2.30 1.94
N SER A 18 -3.15 -3.03 1.27
CA SER A 18 -4.33 -2.47 0.60
C SER A 18 -5.36 -1.95 1.59
N SER A 19 -5.66 -2.68 2.67
CA SER A 19 -6.60 -2.17 3.69
C SER A 19 -6.03 -0.98 4.47
N MET A 20 -4.74 -1.02 4.81
CA MET A 20 -4.05 0.09 5.47
C MET A 20 -4.06 1.34 4.60
N LEU A 21 -3.76 1.22 3.30
CA LEU A 21 -3.81 2.33 2.35
C LEU A 21 -5.22 2.97 2.35
N LEU A 22 -6.25 2.16 2.13
CA LEU A 22 -7.63 2.64 2.06
C LEU A 22 -8.09 3.30 3.37
N MET A 23 -7.66 2.76 4.51
CA MET A 23 -7.98 3.33 5.82
C MET A 23 -7.31 4.70 6.01
N ILE A 24 -6.01 4.80 5.69
CA ILE A 24 -5.25 6.05 5.83
C ILE A 24 -5.78 7.12 4.86
N GLU A 25 -6.03 6.78 3.59
CA GLU A 25 -6.61 7.71 2.61
C GLU A 25 -7.96 8.27 3.07
N ARG A 26 -8.83 7.41 3.63
CA ARG A 26 -10.12 7.85 4.19
C ARG A 26 -9.91 8.78 5.38
N PHE A 27 -8.98 8.45 6.27
CA PHE A 27 -8.70 9.27 7.44
C PHE A 27 -8.14 10.65 7.05
N VAL A 28 -7.24 10.72 6.07
CA VAL A 28 -6.70 11.99 5.55
C VAL A 28 -7.79 12.87 4.94
N LYS A 29 -8.78 12.29 4.25
CA LYS A 29 -9.97 13.03 3.74
C LYS A 29 -10.81 13.67 4.86
N LEU A 30 -10.75 13.14 6.08
CA LEU A 30 -11.47 13.68 7.24
C LEU A 30 -10.73 14.82 7.94
N LYS A 31 -9.51 15.19 7.52
CA LYS A 31 -8.68 16.22 8.15
C LYS A 31 -9.43 17.56 8.37
N GLU A 32 -10.18 18.00 7.37
CA GLU A 32 -10.96 19.25 7.45
C GLU A 32 -12.09 19.14 8.48
N MET A 33 -12.77 18.01 8.53
CA MET A 33 -13.85 17.76 9.49
C MET A 33 -13.31 17.67 10.92
N ILE A 34 -12.21 16.94 11.13
CA ILE A 34 -11.52 16.85 12.44
C ILE A 34 -11.12 18.24 12.94
N SER A 35 -10.74 19.14 12.04
CA SER A 35 -10.36 20.52 12.41
C SER A 35 -11.55 21.43 12.69
N LYS A 36 -12.74 21.10 12.16
CA LYS A 36 -13.96 21.92 12.26
C LYS A 36 -14.84 21.57 13.47
N TYR A 37 -14.89 20.31 13.88
CA TYR A 37 -15.74 19.85 14.98
C TYR A 37 -14.94 19.63 16.26
N ASN A 38 -15.32 20.34 17.33
CA ASN A 38 -14.63 20.29 18.63
C ASN A 38 -14.62 18.87 19.24
N ASP A 39 -15.67 18.08 19.03
CA ASP A 39 -15.76 16.70 19.53
C ASP A 39 -14.71 15.77 18.90
N LEU A 40 -14.22 16.15 17.72
CA LEU A 40 -13.18 15.42 16.99
C LEU A 40 -11.78 15.99 17.21
N ALA A 41 -11.63 17.10 17.93
CA ALA A 41 -10.35 17.76 18.16
C ALA A 41 -9.30 16.83 18.81
N LYS A 42 -9.75 15.83 19.59
CA LYS A 42 -8.90 14.79 20.18
C LYS A 42 -8.18 13.89 19.17
N TYR A 43 -8.67 13.85 17.92
CA TYR A 43 -8.06 13.11 16.81
C TYR A 43 -7.21 14.01 15.89
N LYS A 44 -7.02 15.28 16.25
CA LYS A 44 -6.24 16.22 15.46
C LYS A 44 -4.76 15.85 15.57
N LEU A 45 -4.17 15.52 14.42
CA LEU A 45 -2.75 15.30 14.29
C LEU A 45 -2.01 16.62 14.03
N THR A 46 -0.73 16.64 14.38
CA THR A 46 0.22 17.68 14.02
C THR A 46 0.47 17.70 12.51
N ASN A 47 0.99 18.81 11.99
CA ASN A 47 1.33 18.91 10.56
C ASN A 47 2.35 17.85 10.12
N ASN A 48 3.28 17.47 11.00
CA ASN A 48 4.28 16.44 10.72
C ASN A 48 3.66 15.04 10.64
N GLU A 49 2.74 14.71 11.55
CA GLU A 49 1.99 13.44 11.49
C GLU A 49 1.10 13.37 10.25
N TRP A 50 0.44 14.46 9.86
CA TRP A 50 -0.29 14.51 8.59
C TRP A 50 0.62 14.31 7.38
N LYS A 51 1.81 14.90 7.37
CA LYS A 51 2.80 14.67 6.32
C LYS A 51 3.21 13.20 6.28
N CYS A 52 3.55 12.63 7.43
CA CYS A 52 3.91 11.22 7.58
C CYS A 52 2.83 10.27 7.03
N LEU A 53 1.54 10.55 7.31
CA LEU A 53 0.45 9.77 6.71
C LEU A 53 0.38 9.86 5.18
N ASN A 54 0.66 11.03 4.59
CA ASN A 54 0.72 11.17 3.13
C ASN A 54 1.94 10.43 2.52
N ASP A 55 3.06 10.42 3.23
CA ASP A 55 4.25 9.67 2.83
C ASP A 55 3.94 8.15 2.86
N TYR A 56 3.25 7.66 3.90
CA TYR A 56 2.77 6.28 3.95
C TYR A 56 1.78 5.93 2.84
N ILE A 57 0.84 6.83 2.50
CA ILE A 57 -0.04 6.64 1.33
C ILE A 57 0.80 6.40 0.07
N SER A 58 1.83 7.23 -0.16
CA SER A 58 2.71 7.12 -1.32
C SER A 58 3.45 5.78 -1.34
N ILE A 59 4.01 5.36 -0.20
CA ILE A 59 4.73 4.08 -0.06
C ILE A 59 3.79 2.89 -0.31
N LEU A 60 2.57 2.92 0.23
CA LEU A 60 1.59 1.84 0.15
C LEU A 60 0.85 1.77 -1.20
N GLN A 61 0.81 2.86 -1.96
CA GLN A 61 0.28 2.86 -3.32
C GLN A 61 1.12 1.99 -4.27
N VAL A 62 2.42 1.87 -4.03
CA VAL A 62 3.31 1.03 -4.84
C VAL A 62 2.90 -0.46 -4.81
N PRO A 63 2.86 -1.14 -3.64
CA PRO A 63 2.45 -2.53 -3.57
C PRO A 63 0.97 -2.70 -3.93
N HIS A 64 0.10 -1.74 -3.58
CA HIS A 64 -1.31 -1.80 -3.95
C HIS A 64 -1.49 -1.84 -5.48
N THR A 65 -0.77 -1.00 -6.22
CA THR A 65 -0.83 -0.98 -7.69
C THR A 65 -0.26 -2.25 -8.30
N CYS A 66 0.84 -2.76 -7.76
CA CYS A 66 1.43 -4.04 -8.19
C CYS A 66 0.43 -5.19 -8.02
N GLN A 67 -0.20 -5.27 -6.84
CA GLN A 67 -1.24 -6.24 -6.53
C GLN A 67 -2.41 -6.12 -7.51
N GLN A 68 -2.98 -4.91 -7.72
CA GLN A 68 -4.11 -4.73 -8.64
C GLN A 68 -3.79 -5.18 -10.07
N LYS A 69 -2.57 -4.95 -10.56
CA LYS A 69 -2.13 -5.42 -11.88
C LYS A 69 -2.10 -6.95 -11.96
N LEU A 70 -1.55 -7.60 -10.95
CA LEU A 70 -1.48 -9.07 -10.88
C LEU A 70 -2.86 -9.72 -10.69
N SER A 71 -3.73 -9.10 -9.89
CA SER A 71 -5.10 -9.55 -9.64
C SER A 71 -5.99 -9.46 -10.88
N GLY A 72 -5.72 -8.52 -11.78
CA GLY A 72 -6.50 -8.29 -12.99
C GLY A 72 -6.19 -9.27 -14.14
N GLU A 73 -5.07 -9.99 -14.06
CA GLU A 73 -4.69 -10.97 -15.06
C GLU A 73 -5.37 -12.32 -14.77
N ARG A 74 -6.04 -12.88 -15.78
CA ARG A 74 -6.77 -14.17 -15.68
C ARG A 74 -5.87 -15.35 -15.32
N THR A 75 -4.57 -15.20 -15.56
CA THR A 75 -3.47 -16.06 -15.11
C THR A 75 -2.29 -15.15 -14.82
N PRO A 76 -1.93 -14.88 -13.55
CA PRO A 76 -0.69 -14.17 -13.24
C PRO A 76 0.46 -15.08 -13.64
N THR A 77 0.95 -14.92 -14.87
CA THR A 77 2.05 -15.74 -15.36
C THR A 77 3.31 -15.34 -14.60
N LEU A 78 4.09 -16.29 -14.08
CA LEU A 78 5.32 -16.03 -13.31
C LEU A 78 6.25 -15.02 -14.01
N HIS A 79 6.26 -15.03 -15.34
CA HIS A 79 6.96 -14.08 -16.20
C HIS A 79 6.58 -12.60 -15.97
N GLN A 80 5.34 -12.29 -15.59
CA GLN A 80 4.85 -10.93 -15.33
C GLN A 80 5.00 -10.54 -13.86
N ALA A 81 4.85 -11.51 -12.95
CA ALA A 81 5.02 -11.28 -11.52
C ALA A 81 6.44 -10.84 -11.16
N LEU A 82 7.47 -11.52 -11.69
CA LEU A 82 8.86 -11.24 -11.34
C LEU A 82 9.32 -9.81 -11.72
N PRO A 83 9.07 -9.31 -12.94
CA PRO A 83 9.35 -7.91 -13.29
C PRO A 83 8.58 -6.90 -12.44
N LEU A 84 7.32 -7.17 -12.10
CA LEU A 84 6.50 -6.27 -11.29
C LEU A 84 7.02 -6.16 -9.85
N PHE A 85 7.43 -7.27 -9.24
CA PHE A 85 8.08 -7.24 -7.93
C PHE A 85 9.46 -6.57 -7.97
N TYR A 86 10.24 -6.79 -9.02
CA TYR A 86 11.52 -6.09 -9.20
C TYR A 86 11.32 -4.56 -9.32
N GLN A 87 10.32 -4.12 -10.07
CA GLN A 87 9.97 -2.71 -10.21
C GLN A 87 9.52 -2.10 -8.86
N MET A 88 8.73 -2.84 -8.08
CA MET A 88 8.32 -2.41 -6.73
C MET A 88 9.54 -2.17 -5.83
N ILE A 89 10.52 -3.09 -5.84
CA ILE A 89 11.77 -2.93 -5.07
C ILE A 89 12.55 -1.69 -5.51
N LEU A 90 12.62 -1.41 -6.82
CA LEU A 90 13.29 -0.21 -7.34
C LEU A 90 12.62 1.08 -6.87
N TRP A 91 11.28 1.13 -6.90
CA TRP A 91 10.52 2.29 -6.42
C TRP A 91 10.75 2.53 -4.93
N TRP A 92 10.71 1.49 -4.11
CA TRP A 92 11.01 1.64 -2.68
C TRP A 92 12.46 2.06 -2.39
N LYS A 93 13.42 1.58 -3.18
CA LYS A 93 14.81 2.06 -3.09
C LYS A 93 14.91 3.56 -3.40
N GLN A 94 14.17 4.05 -4.39
CA GLN A 94 14.11 5.49 -4.68
C GLN A 94 13.45 6.26 -3.54
N TYR A 95 12.37 5.73 -2.97
CA TYR A 95 11.65 6.37 -1.86
C TYR A 95 12.47 6.51 -0.59
N LYS A 96 13.44 5.61 -0.34
CA LYS A 96 14.41 5.79 0.75
C LYS A 96 15.18 7.12 0.66
N HIS A 97 15.40 7.63 -0.54
CA HIS A 97 16.04 8.93 -0.74
C HIS A 97 15.03 10.10 -0.64
N THR A 98 13.76 9.84 -0.94
CA THR A 98 12.67 10.84 -0.92
C THR A 98 12.12 11.08 0.49
N PHE A 99 12.07 10.04 1.32
CA PHE A 99 11.55 10.08 2.68
C PHE A 99 12.63 9.60 3.67
N PRO A 100 13.68 10.40 3.94
CA PRO A 100 14.81 9.97 4.78
C PRO A 100 14.43 9.76 6.25
N ASP A 101 13.33 10.36 6.69
CA ASP A 101 12.82 10.30 8.07
C ASP A 101 11.87 9.10 8.31
N LEU A 102 11.64 8.27 7.29
CA LEU A 102 10.78 7.08 7.30
C LEU A 102 11.57 5.79 7.05
#